data_AF-A0A924KLZ9-F1
#
_entry.id   AF-A0A924KLZ9-F1
#
_cell.length_a   1.000
_cell.length_b   1.000
_cell.length_c   1.000
_cell.angle_alpha   90.00
_cell.angle_beta   90.00
_cell.angle_gamma   90.00
#
_symmetry.space_group_name_H-M   'P 1'
#
loop_
_entity.id
_entity.type
_entity.pdbx_description
1 polymer ?
#
loop_
_entity_poly.entity_id
_entity_poly.type
_entity_poly.pdbx_seq_one_letter_code
_entity_poly.pdbx_strand_id
1 'polypeptide(L)'
;MAELIEKLNDLFGAGTSEQDQLRYVNGTILGKVAESKILQQQASNNTKEQFANSPDLNNELQNAIIESYDAHTTMSTQALNSPLVLRGMLNILLNHSGLYETLRARAGAGSANSP
;
A
#
# COMPACT_ATOMS: atom_id res chain seq x y z
N MET A 1 3.72 -13.48 10.44
CA MET A 1 4.21 -12.18 9.92
C MET A 1 5.54 -12.32 9.20
N ALA A 2 6.55 -12.97 9.82
CA ALA A 2 7.85 -13.23 9.18
C ALA A 2 7.77 -13.92 7.81
N GLU A 3 6.94 -14.97 7.67
CA GLU A 3 6.77 -15.69 6.39
C GLU A 3 6.21 -14.81 5.25
N LEU A 4 5.30 -13.87 5.58
CA LEU A 4 4.76 -12.94 4.59
C LEU A 4 5.85 -11.95 4.15
N ILE A 5 6.63 -11.44 5.09
CA ILE A 5 7.72 -10.52 4.82
C ILE A 5 8.78 -11.18 3.93
N GLU A 6 9.16 -12.43 4.24
CA GLU A 6 10.09 -13.22 3.42
C GLU A 6 9.60 -13.38 1.99
N LYS A 7 8.33 -13.79 1.80
CA LYS A 7 7.70 -13.89 0.47
C LYS A 7 7.69 -12.56 -0.30
N LEU A 8 7.47 -11.45 0.39
CA LEU A 8 7.49 -10.12 -0.23
C LEU A 8 8.91 -9.70 -0.61
N ASN A 9 9.89 -9.98 0.25
CA ASN A 9 11.30 -9.73 -0.01
C ASN A 9 11.80 -10.55 -1.21
N ASP A 10 11.38 -11.81 -1.35
CA ASP A 10 11.69 -12.63 -2.52
C ASP A 10 11.09 -12.06 -3.82
N LEU A 11 9.90 -11.45 -3.72
CA LEU A 11 9.18 -10.90 -4.87
C LEU A 11 9.74 -9.54 -5.34
N PHE A 12 10.06 -8.64 -4.40
CA PHE A 12 10.41 -7.25 -4.70
C PHE A 12 11.89 -6.89 -4.45
N GLY A 13 12.64 -7.75 -3.75
CA GLY A 13 14.05 -7.55 -3.43
C GLY A 13 14.32 -6.38 -2.49
N ALA A 14 15.61 -6.06 -2.34
CA ALA A 14 16.08 -5.04 -1.39
C ALA A 14 15.89 -3.58 -1.87
N GLY A 15 15.27 -3.35 -3.03
CA GLY A 15 15.04 -2.01 -3.58
C GLY A 15 13.94 -1.22 -2.87
N THR A 16 13.15 -1.87 -2.02
CA THR A 16 12.07 -1.29 -1.21
C THR A 16 12.14 -1.83 0.21
N SER A 17 11.65 -1.07 1.20
CA SER A 17 11.61 -1.58 2.58
C SER A 17 10.49 -2.60 2.78
N GLU A 18 10.62 -3.48 3.76
CA GLU A 18 9.57 -4.45 4.12
C GLU A 18 8.22 -3.76 4.38
N GLN A 19 8.25 -2.58 5.02
CA GLN A 19 7.06 -1.79 5.29
C GLN A 19 6.42 -1.25 4.02
N ASP A 20 7.22 -0.86 3.02
CA ASP A 20 6.74 -0.39 1.72
C ASP A 20 6.05 -1.53 0.97
N GLN A 21 6.68 -2.71 0.94
CA GLN A 21 6.12 -3.90 0.29
C GLN A 21 4.81 -4.33 0.94
N LEU A 22 4.77 -4.39 2.29
CA LEU A 22 3.57 -4.72 3.05
C LEU A 22 2.44 -3.72 2.79
N ARG A 23 2.73 -2.42 2.82
CA ARG A 23 1.73 -1.37 2.55
C ARG A 23 1.24 -1.42 1.11
N TYR A 24 2.13 -1.67 0.16
CA TYR A 24 1.78 -1.79 -1.25
C TYR A 24 0.81 -2.95 -1.49
N VAL A 25 1.17 -4.16 -1.04
CA VAL A 25 0.34 -5.36 -1.29
C VAL A 25 -0.94 -5.35 -0.47
N ASN A 26 -0.85 -5.21 0.86
CA ASN A 26 -2.02 -5.37 1.74
C ASN A 26 -2.85 -4.09 1.91
N GLY A 27 -2.24 -2.92 1.70
CA GLY A 27 -2.94 -1.65 1.79
C GLY A 27 -3.53 -1.24 0.45
N THR A 28 -2.66 -1.07 -0.55
CA THR A 28 -3.06 -0.47 -1.83
C THR A 28 -3.66 -1.49 -2.80
N ILE A 29 -2.93 -2.56 -3.13
CA ILE A 29 -3.36 -3.51 -4.16
C ILE A 29 -4.55 -4.33 -3.69
N LEU A 30 -4.51 -4.88 -2.47
CA LEU A 30 -5.64 -5.59 -1.91
C LEU A 30 -6.91 -4.73 -1.87
N GLY A 31 -6.79 -3.47 -1.46
CA GLY A 31 -7.90 -2.52 -1.43
C GLY A 31 -8.52 -2.33 -2.81
N LYS A 32 -7.70 -2.02 -3.82
CA LYS A 32 -8.17 -1.83 -5.21
C LYS A 32 -8.80 -3.09 -5.80
N VAL A 33 -8.17 -4.25 -5.64
CA VAL A 33 -8.73 -5.53 -6.12
C VAL A 33 -10.08 -5.81 -5.46
N ALA A 34 -10.23 -5.51 -4.17
CA ALA A 34 -11.47 -5.71 -3.43
C ALA A 34 -12.61 -4.79 -3.87
N GLU A 35 -12.35 -3.67 -4.54
CA GLU A 35 -13.38 -2.79 -5.12
C GLU A 35 -14.07 -3.42 -6.34
N SER A 36 -13.49 -4.44 -6.95
CA SER A 36 -14.04 -5.10 -8.13
C SER A 36 -15.32 -5.87 -7.82
N LYS A 37 -16.45 -5.39 -8.34
CA LYS A 37 -17.76 -6.06 -8.21
C LYS A 37 -17.75 -7.45 -8.85
N ILE A 38 -16.98 -7.63 -9.93
CA ILE A 38 -16.83 -8.92 -10.60
C ILE A 38 -16.17 -9.91 -9.65
N LEU A 39 -15.05 -9.53 -9.02
CA LEU A 39 -14.37 -10.41 -8.08
C LEU A 39 -15.19 -10.68 -6.82
N GLN A 40 -15.93 -9.68 -6.31
CA GLN A 40 -16.86 -9.89 -5.19
C GLN A 40 -17.91 -10.96 -5.54
N GLN A 41 -18.50 -10.88 -6.74
CA GLN A 41 -19.47 -11.88 -7.21
C GLN A 41 -18.82 -13.25 -7.44
N GLN A 42 -17.60 -13.31 -7.95
CA GLN A 42 -16.90 -14.58 -8.13
C GLN A 42 -16.55 -15.23 -6.79
N ALA A 43 -16.06 -14.44 -5.83
CA ALA A 43 -15.74 -14.92 -4.49
C ALA A 43 -16.99 -15.40 -3.73
N SER A 44 -18.17 -14.81 -3.97
CA SER A 44 -19.41 -15.25 -3.33
C SER A 44 -19.99 -16.54 -3.91
N ASN A 45 -19.67 -16.86 -5.16
CA ASN A 45 -20.31 -17.95 -5.91
C ASN A 45 -19.39 -19.16 -6.17
N ASN A 46 -18.09 -19.06 -5.88
CA ASN A 46 -17.11 -20.09 -6.20
C ASN A 46 -16.28 -20.48 -4.96
N THR A 47 -15.70 -21.68 -4.97
CA THR A 47 -14.69 -22.02 -3.96
C THR A 47 -13.43 -21.17 -4.16
N LYS A 48 -12.56 -21.13 -3.14
CA LYS A 48 -11.29 -20.42 -3.25
C LYS A 48 -10.41 -20.98 -4.38
N GLU A 49 -10.39 -22.31 -4.60
CA GLU A 49 -9.61 -22.88 -5.71
C GLU A 49 -10.17 -22.47 -7.06
N GLN A 50 -11.50 -22.45 -7.23
CA GLN A 50 -12.12 -22.01 -8.47
C GLN A 50 -11.87 -20.52 -8.73
N PHE A 51 -12.03 -19.68 -7.70
CA PHE A 51 -11.73 -18.25 -7.77
C PHE A 51 -10.26 -17.98 -8.13
N ALA A 52 -9.32 -18.70 -7.52
CA ALA A 52 -7.89 -18.54 -7.79
C ALA A 52 -7.49 -18.87 -9.25
N ASN A 53 -8.30 -19.68 -9.94
CA ASN A 53 -8.10 -20.01 -11.36
C ASN A 53 -8.89 -19.10 -12.31
N SER A 54 -9.59 -18.08 -11.80
CA SER A 54 -10.38 -17.15 -12.62
C SER A 54 -9.46 -16.26 -13.49
N PRO A 55 -9.72 -16.15 -14.80
CA PRO A 55 -9.02 -15.18 -15.65
C PRO A 55 -9.31 -13.74 -15.22
N ASP A 56 -10.50 -13.47 -14.68
CA ASP A 56 -10.88 -12.14 -14.22
C ASP A 56 -10.05 -11.72 -13.00
N LEU A 57 -9.70 -12.64 -12.11
CA LEU A 57 -8.80 -12.34 -10.97
C LEU A 57 -7.45 -11.80 -11.44
N ASN A 58 -6.86 -12.43 -12.46
CA ASN A 58 -5.58 -11.99 -13.01
C ASN A 58 -5.68 -10.64 -13.71
N ASN A 59 -6.77 -10.40 -14.46
CA ASN A 59 -7.01 -9.13 -15.14
C ASN A 59 -7.22 -7.99 -14.14
N GLU A 60 -8.08 -8.20 -13.14
CA GLU A 60 -8.39 -7.20 -12.12
C GLU A 60 -7.19 -6.90 -11.22
N LEU A 61 -6.33 -7.89 -10.95
CA LEU A 61 -5.05 -7.64 -10.28
C LEU A 61 -4.14 -6.72 -11.10
N GLN A 62 -4.00 -6.97 -12.41
CA GLN A 62 -3.20 -6.11 -13.29
C GLN A 62 -3.79 -4.70 -13.40
N ASN A 63 -5.11 -4.59 -13.54
CA ASN A 63 -5.80 -3.31 -13.56
C ASN A 63 -5.56 -2.54 -12.25
N ALA A 64 -5.68 -3.19 -11.10
CA ALA A 64 -5.40 -2.57 -9.80
C ALA A 64 -3.96 -2.04 -9.68
N ILE A 65 -2.98 -2.76 -10.24
CA ILE A 65 -1.58 -2.32 -10.29
C ILE A 65 -1.43 -1.06 -11.14
N ILE A 66 -2.02 -1.05 -12.35
CA ILE A 66 -1.98 0.09 -13.27
C ILE A 66 -2.65 1.31 -12.64
N GLU A 67 -3.86 1.17 -12.15
CA GLU A 67 -4.58 2.29 -11.53
C GLU A 67 -3.90 2.80 -10.26
N SER A 68 -3.28 1.90 -9.47
CA SER A 68 -2.47 2.31 -8.32
C SER A 68 -1.31 3.17 -8.79
N TYR A 69 -0.60 2.73 -9.82
CA TYR A 69 0.53 3.48 -10.39
C TYR A 69 0.10 4.85 -10.90
N ASP A 70 -0.99 4.93 -11.67
CA ASP A 70 -1.51 6.18 -12.23
C ASP A 70 -1.96 7.16 -11.15
N ALA A 71 -2.68 6.66 -10.13
CA ALA A 71 -3.11 7.47 -9.01
C ALA A 71 -1.92 8.02 -8.21
N HIS A 72 -0.93 7.17 -7.90
CA HIS A 72 0.28 7.57 -7.18
C HIS A 72 1.10 8.59 -7.99
N THR A 73 1.27 8.37 -9.30
CA THR A 73 1.98 9.29 -10.19
C THR A 73 1.27 10.64 -10.25
N THR A 74 -0.07 10.64 -10.39
CA THR A 74 -0.88 11.85 -10.43
C THR A 74 -0.80 12.64 -9.12
N MET A 75 -1.03 12.00 -7.98
CA MET A 75 -0.96 12.64 -6.67
C MET A 75 0.45 13.20 -6.40
N SER A 76 1.50 12.43 -6.72
CA SER A 76 2.88 12.87 -6.53
C SER A 76 3.22 14.05 -7.42
N THR A 77 2.81 14.03 -8.69
CA THR A 77 3.02 15.14 -9.62
C THR A 77 2.32 16.41 -9.15
N GLN A 78 1.07 16.30 -8.68
CA GLN A 78 0.34 17.45 -8.12
C GLN A 78 1.02 18.02 -6.87
N ALA A 79 1.46 17.14 -5.95
CA ALA A 79 2.15 17.56 -4.74
C ALA A 79 3.49 18.26 -5.03
N LEU A 80 4.26 17.76 -6.00
CA LEU A 80 5.55 18.32 -6.37
C LEU A 80 5.43 19.64 -7.14
N ASN A 81 4.39 19.78 -7.97
CA ASN A 81 4.23 20.94 -8.85
C ASN A 81 3.33 22.05 -8.27
N SER A 82 2.72 21.84 -7.10
CA SER A 82 1.82 22.83 -6.47
C SER A 82 2.20 23.08 -5.01
N PRO A 83 2.71 24.28 -4.68
CA PRO A 83 2.99 24.67 -3.29
C PRO A 83 1.73 24.62 -2.41
N LEU A 84 0.54 24.83 -2.98
CA LEU A 84 -0.72 24.74 -2.25
C LEU A 84 -1.00 23.30 -1.82
N VAL A 85 -0.89 22.34 -2.75
CA VAL A 85 -1.10 20.91 -2.46
C VAL A 85 -0.08 20.42 -1.45
N LEU A 86 1.19 20.76 -1.63
CA LEU A 86 2.27 20.39 -0.70
C LEU A 86 2.00 20.90 0.73
N ARG A 87 1.62 22.19 0.87
CA ARG A 87 1.26 22.77 2.17
C ARG A 87 0.04 22.10 2.79
N GLY A 88 -0.97 21.76 1.97
CA GLY A 88 -2.14 21.01 2.42
C GLY A 88 -1.76 19.63 2.98
N MET A 89 -0.90 18.88 2.27
CA MET A 89 -0.40 17.58 2.75
C MET A 89 0.36 17.71 4.06
N LEU A 90 1.26 18.70 4.20
CA LEU A 90 1.98 18.94 5.43
C LEU A 90 1.03 19.27 6.60
N ASN A 91 0.00 20.07 6.35
CA ASN A 91 -1.01 20.40 7.34
C ASN A 91 -1.76 19.15 7.82
N ILE A 92 -2.14 18.25 6.90
CA ILE A 92 -2.77 16.98 7.23
C ILE A 92 -1.86 16.13 8.11
N LEU A 93 -0.59 16.00 7.73
CA LEU A 93 0.39 15.21 8.49
C LEU A 93 0.55 15.72 9.92
N LEU A 94 0.62 17.03 10.11
CA LEU A 94 0.83 17.66 11.42
C LEU A 94 -0.42 17.63 12.31
N ASN A 95 -1.61 17.84 11.74
CA ASN A 95 -2.83 18.06 12.55
C ASN A 95 -3.78 16.85 12.58
N HIS A 96 -3.65 15.92 11.65
CA HIS A 96 -4.59 14.80 11.50
C HIS A 96 -3.90 13.42 11.53
N SER A 97 -2.64 13.33 11.11
CA SER A 97 -1.93 12.04 11.04
C SER A 97 -0.90 11.81 12.15
N GLY A 98 -0.74 12.74 13.10
CA GLY A 98 0.15 12.58 14.25
C GLY A 98 1.63 12.44 13.87
N LEU A 99 2.09 13.20 12.86
CA LEU A 99 3.46 13.12 12.36
C LEU A 99 4.48 13.38 13.48
N TYR A 100 4.28 14.41 14.29
CA TYR A 100 5.23 14.80 15.33
C TYR A 100 5.38 13.72 16.41
N GLU A 101 4.25 13.19 16.90
CA GLU A 101 4.19 12.14 17.91
C GLU A 101 4.86 10.86 17.40
N THR A 102 4.57 10.49 16.15
CA THR A 102 5.18 9.32 15.50
C THR A 102 6.69 9.47 15.41
N LEU A 103 7.19 10.64 14.98
CA LEU A 103 8.63 10.90 14.89
C LEU A 103 9.30 10.86 16.28
N ARG A 104 8.67 11.47 17.30
CA ARG A 104 9.18 11.43 18.68
C ARG A 104 9.22 10.01 19.25
N ALA A 105 8.17 9.23 19.04
CA ALA A 105 8.11 7.84 19.50
C ALA A 105 9.24 7.00 18.88
N ARG A 106 9.50 7.17 17.58
CA ARG A 106 10.60 6.47 16.88
C ARG A 106 11.98 6.91 17.38
N ALA A 107 12.19 8.20 17.62
CA ALA A 107 13.45 8.70 18.18
C ALA A 107 13.70 8.17 19.61
N GLY A 108 12.65 8.09 20.43
CA GLY A 108 12.73 7.53 21.78
C GLY A 108 12.99 6.02 21.80
N ALA A 109 12.36 5.26 20.90
CA ALA A 109 12.57 3.81 20.77
C ALA A 109 14.01 3.45 20.34
N GLY A 110 14.66 4.29 19.52
CA GLY A 110 16.07 4.12 19.15
C GLY A 110 17.05 4.38 20.30
N SER A 111 16.65 5.16 21.31
CA SER A 111 17.52 5.50 22.46
C SER A 111 17.48 4.44 23.57
N ALA A 112 16.45 3.59 23.61
CA ALA A 112 16.29 2.52 24.61
C ALA A 112 16.99 1.20 24.21
N ASN A 113 17.63 1.14 23.04
CA ASN A 113 18.25 -0.07 22.50
C ASN A 113 19.75 0.12 22.15
N SER A 114 20.45 0.95 22.92
CA SER A 114 21.92 1.00 22.91
C SER A 114 22.46 0.24 24.13
N PRO A 115 23.41 -0.70 23.96
CA PRO A 115 24.04 -1.42 25.08
C PRO A 115 24.88 -0.50 25.97
#